data_AF-A0A8T2ADX4-F1
#
_entry.id   AF-A0A8T2ADX4-F1
#
_cell.length_a   1.000
_cell.length_b   1.000
_cell.length_c   1.000
_cell.angle_alpha   90.00
_cell.angle_beta   90.00
_cell.angle_gamma   90.00
#
_symmetry.space_group_name_H-M   'P 1'
#
loop_
_entity.id
_entity.type
_entity.pdbx_description
1 polymer ?
#
loop_
_entity_poly.entity_id
_entity_poly.type
_entity_poly.pdbx_seq_one_letter_code
_entity_poly.pdbx_strand_id
1 'polypeptide(L)'
;MQKQEFLELFDAALRAAKSVKGVKNSPEVSRFVDAMNRLKEAPESLACDVVCTTSMGKGLRFFKDHKNPQIRSEGRLLWDLWTKIIHASGREKSRDRETPVKIPTDSTMKKTGDSKRDKVREILQTSLAKVATEVVDTETKTRVTACDPWVVAISVESAMFERLGCFMGPQKAKYRSILFNIGDSNNPDLRRKVLIGEINGERLVTMERQEMGSEKIQKEVQRIKENARFKEESRMKMLQSADMIMT
;
A
#
# COMPACT_ATOMS: atom_id res chain seq x y z
N MET A 1 -23.69 -14.90 -10.74
CA MET A 1 -22.86 -15.52 -9.70
C MET A 1 -23.10 -14.81 -8.38
N GLN A 2 -23.40 -15.53 -7.31
CA GLN A 2 -23.56 -14.97 -5.95
C GLN A 2 -22.27 -15.12 -5.12
N LYS A 3 -22.15 -14.38 -4.00
CA LYS A 3 -20.94 -14.42 -3.12
C LYS A 3 -20.59 -15.82 -2.63
N GLN A 4 -21.59 -16.60 -2.24
CA GLN A 4 -21.40 -17.97 -1.76
C GLN A 4 -20.89 -18.89 -2.88
N GLU A 5 -21.51 -18.80 -4.06
CA GLU A 5 -21.12 -19.55 -5.25
C GLU A 5 -19.68 -19.23 -5.69
N PHE A 6 -19.28 -17.95 -5.60
CA PHE A 6 -17.92 -17.51 -5.89
C PHE A 6 -16.89 -18.17 -4.95
N LEU A 7 -17.18 -18.21 -3.65
CA LEU A 7 -16.31 -18.82 -2.64
C LEU A 7 -16.18 -20.33 -2.86
N GLU A 8 -17.29 -20.99 -3.17
CA GLU A 8 -17.31 -22.42 -3.49
C GLU A 8 -16.50 -22.74 -4.75
N LEU A 9 -16.60 -21.91 -5.78
CA LEU A 9 -15.78 -22.03 -7.00
C LEU A 9 -14.30 -21.84 -6.71
N PHE A 10 -13.93 -20.87 -5.86
CA PHE A 10 -12.56 -20.65 -5.47
C PHE A 10 -11.98 -21.81 -4.65
N ASP A 11 -12.77 -22.36 -3.72
CA ASP A 11 -12.38 -23.53 -2.95
C ASP A 11 -12.28 -24.80 -3.81
N ALA A 12 -13.17 -24.96 -4.79
CA ALA A 12 -13.10 -26.04 -5.76
C ALA A 12 -11.82 -25.95 -6.60
N ALA A 13 -11.47 -24.76 -7.08
CA ALA A 13 -10.20 -24.51 -7.77
C ALA A 13 -9.00 -24.82 -6.85
N LEU A 14 -9.05 -24.41 -5.58
CA LEU A 14 -7.98 -24.67 -4.62
C LEU A 14 -7.79 -26.17 -4.34
N ARG A 15 -8.88 -26.92 -4.19
CA ARG A 15 -8.84 -28.38 -4.01
C ARG A 15 -8.31 -29.09 -5.25
N ALA A 16 -8.77 -28.69 -6.43
CA ALA A 16 -8.30 -29.24 -7.70
C ALA A 16 -6.79 -29.01 -7.87
N ALA A 17 -6.31 -27.79 -7.62
CA ALA A 17 -4.89 -27.47 -7.72
C ALA A 17 -4.03 -28.25 -6.72
N LYS A 18 -4.47 -28.41 -5.47
CA LYS A 18 -3.75 -29.21 -4.45
C LYS A 18 -3.64 -30.69 -4.79
N SER A 19 -4.59 -31.23 -5.55
CA SER A 19 -4.58 -32.65 -5.94
C SER A 19 -3.58 -32.95 -7.05
N VAL A 20 -3.12 -31.93 -7.79
CA VAL A 20 -2.18 -32.09 -8.91
C VAL A 20 -0.74 -32.23 -8.40
N LYS A 21 -0.22 -33.47 -8.41
CA LYS A 21 1.16 -33.79 -7.99
C LYS A 21 2.22 -33.74 -9.12
N GLY A 22 1.83 -33.74 -10.40
CA GLY A 22 2.72 -33.64 -11.57
C GLY A 22 2.25 -34.38 -12.83
N VAL A 23 2.86 -34.03 -13.98
CA VAL A 23 2.58 -34.41 -15.40
C VAL A 23 1.25 -33.86 -16.00
N LYS A 24 1.31 -33.56 -17.31
CA LYS A 24 0.37 -32.77 -18.14
C LYS A 24 -1.06 -33.35 -18.20
N ASN A 25 -2.03 -32.45 -18.38
CA ASN A 25 -3.45 -32.70 -18.69
C ASN A 25 -4.13 -33.76 -17.82
N SER A 26 -4.17 -33.55 -16.51
CA SER A 26 -5.03 -34.34 -15.62
C SER A 26 -6.45 -33.76 -15.61
N PRO A 27 -7.49 -34.56 -15.34
CA PRO A 27 -8.87 -34.07 -15.25
C PRO A 27 -9.04 -33.02 -14.14
N GLU A 28 -8.19 -33.03 -13.12
CA GLU A 28 -8.12 -32.00 -12.07
C GLU A 28 -7.60 -30.66 -12.60
N VAL A 29 -6.67 -30.68 -13.57
CA VAL A 29 -6.23 -29.45 -14.26
C VAL A 29 -7.38 -28.87 -15.08
N SER A 30 -8.16 -29.70 -15.78
CA SER A 30 -9.34 -29.22 -16.52
C SER A 30 -10.41 -28.64 -15.58
N ARG A 31 -10.68 -29.30 -14.44
CA ARG A 31 -11.60 -28.79 -13.40
C ARG A 31 -11.11 -27.47 -12.81
N PHE A 32 -9.80 -27.33 -12.60
CA PHE A 32 -9.22 -26.08 -12.17
C PHE A 32 -9.42 -24.98 -13.21
N VAL A 33 -9.11 -25.23 -14.48
CA VAL A 33 -9.24 -24.25 -15.56
C VAL A 33 -10.68 -23.81 -15.75
N ASP A 34 -11.64 -24.74 -15.69
CA ASP A 34 -13.07 -24.43 -15.78
C ASP A 34 -13.53 -23.51 -14.63
N ALA A 35 -13.14 -23.84 -13.40
CA ALA A 35 -13.41 -23.00 -12.24
C ALA A 35 -12.77 -21.61 -12.37
N MET A 36 -11.54 -21.52 -12.91
CA MET A 36 -10.84 -20.26 -13.12
C MET A 36 -11.49 -19.40 -14.20
N ASN A 37 -12.00 -19.98 -15.28
CA ASN A 37 -12.72 -19.23 -16.32
C ASN A 37 -14.02 -18.64 -15.77
N ARG A 38 -14.78 -19.42 -14.99
CA ARG A 38 -15.98 -18.91 -14.31
C ARG A 38 -15.67 -17.81 -13.31
N LEU A 39 -14.54 -17.89 -12.61
CA LEU A 39 -14.07 -16.83 -11.71
C LEU A 39 -13.66 -15.54 -12.45
N LYS A 40 -13.20 -15.63 -13.70
CA LYS A 40 -12.90 -14.45 -14.54
C LYS A 40 -14.18 -13.78 -15.07
N GLU A 41 -15.24 -14.55 -15.28
CA GLU A 41 -16.56 -14.04 -15.72
C GLU A 41 -17.38 -13.43 -14.58
N ALA A 42 -16.91 -13.55 -13.33
CA ALA A 42 -17.60 -12.99 -12.19
C ALA A 42 -17.69 -11.44 -12.29
N PRO A 43 -18.82 -10.83 -11.85
CA PRO A 43 -18.95 -9.38 -11.85
C PRO A 43 -17.82 -8.72 -11.06
N GLU A 44 -17.20 -7.68 -11.63
CA GLU A 44 -16.04 -7.00 -11.04
C GLU A 44 -16.33 -6.44 -9.64
N SER A 45 -17.55 -5.97 -9.40
CA SER A 45 -18.03 -5.48 -8.10
C SER A 45 -18.06 -6.58 -7.04
N LEU A 46 -18.44 -7.80 -7.42
CA LEU A 46 -18.45 -8.96 -6.54
C LEU A 46 -17.03 -9.47 -6.30
N ALA A 47 -16.20 -9.55 -7.35
CA ALA A 47 -14.80 -9.94 -7.21
C ALA A 47 -14.04 -8.98 -6.28
N CYS A 48 -14.27 -7.67 -6.42
CA CYS A 48 -13.68 -6.66 -5.53
C CYS A 48 -14.13 -6.85 -4.07
N ASP A 49 -15.44 -7.01 -3.81
CA ASP A 49 -15.97 -7.21 -2.45
C ASP A 49 -15.36 -8.47 -1.81
N VAL A 50 -15.38 -9.59 -2.53
CA VAL A 50 -14.94 -10.88 -1.99
C VAL A 50 -13.42 -10.91 -1.81
N VAL A 51 -12.63 -10.42 -2.77
CA VAL A 51 -11.15 -10.42 -2.67
C VAL A 51 -10.65 -9.50 -1.57
N CYS A 52 -11.29 -8.35 -1.34
CA CYS A 52 -10.92 -7.45 -0.25
C CYS A 52 -11.36 -7.94 1.14
N THR A 53 -12.47 -8.69 1.23
CA THR A 53 -13.02 -9.14 2.52
C THR A 53 -12.53 -10.50 2.97
N THR A 54 -12.06 -11.35 2.06
CA THR A 54 -11.66 -12.73 2.37
C THR A 54 -10.17 -12.99 2.17
N SER A 55 -9.61 -13.89 2.98
CA SER A 55 -8.18 -14.25 2.99
C SER A 55 -7.71 -15.08 1.78
N MET A 56 -8.32 -14.89 0.61
CA MET A 56 -8.01 -15.60 -0.66
C MET A 56 -6.60 -15.30 -1.20
N GLY A 57 -5.94 -14.25 -0.70
CA GLY A 57 -4.58 -13.89 -1.11
C GLY A 57 -3.54 -15.01 -0.89
N LYS A 58 -3.74 -15.90 0.10
CA LYS A 58 -2.87 -17.08 0.30
C LYS A 58 -3.08 -18.14 -0.79
N GLY A 59 -4.33 -18.37 -1.20
CA GLY A 59 -4.69 -19.32 -2.26
C GLY A 59 -4.22 -18.87 -3.64
N LEU A 60 -4.34 -17.58 -3.94
CA LEU A 60 -3.82 -17.01 -5.20
C LEU A 60 -2.29 -17.13 -5.32
N ARG A 61 -1.57 -16.96 -4.21
CA ARG A 61 -0.12 -17.15 -4.17
C ARG A 61 0.25 -18.62 -4.43
N PHE A 62 -0.55 -19.56 -3.92
CA PHE A 62 -0.37 -20.98 -4.17
C PHE A 62 -0.49 -21.33 -5.66
N PHE A 63 -1.43 -20.72 -6.39
CA PHE A 63 -1.55 -20.94 -7.85
C PHE A 63 -0.34 -20.40 -8.61
N LYS A 64 0.12 -19.20 -8.26
CA LYS A 64 1.28 -18.54 -8.90
C LYS A 64 2.58 -19.34 -8.77
N ASP A 65 2.76 -20.06 -7.67
CA ASP A 65 3.99 -20.80 -7.39
C ASP A 65 3.86 -22.32 -7.69
N HIS A 66 2.77 -22.72 -8.36
CA HIS A 66 2.48 -24.14 -8.62
C HIS A 66 3.44 -24.77 -9.63
N LYS A 67 3.73 -26.07 -9.44
CA LYS A 67 4.63 -26.85 -10.31
C LYS A 67 4.08 -27.03 -11.73
N ASN A 68 2.75 -27.08 -11.87
CA ASN A 68 2.08 -27.21 -13.16
C ASN A 68 2.02 -25.85 -13.91
N PRO A 69 2.51 -25.76 -15.17
CA PRO A 69 2.58 -24.51 -15.92
C PRO A 69 1.21 -23.90 -16.27
N GLN A 70 0.16 -24.72 -16.43
CA GLN A 70 -1.19 -24.26 -16.76
C GLN A 70 -1.86 -23.64 -15.52
N ILE A 71 -1.79 -24.32 -14.37
CA ILE A 71 -2.26 -23.75 -13.09
C ILE A 71 -1.55 -22.43 -12.79
N ARG A 72 -0.24 -22.38 -13.05
CA ARG A 72 0.59 -21.21 -12.83
C ARG A 72 0.24 -20.03 -13.75
N SER A 73 -0.02 -20.28 -15.02
CA SER A 73 -0.38 -19.22 -15.98
C SER A 73 -1.77 -18.68 -15.70
N GLU A 74 -2.75 -19.55 -15.50
CA GLU A 74 -4.11 -19.18 -15.13
C GLU A 74 -4.18 -18.44 -13.78
N GLY A 75 -3.41 -18.90 -12.80
CA GLY A 75 -3.28 -18.24 -11.50
C GLY A 75 -2.70 -16.83 -11.61
N ARG A 76 -1.73 -16.60 -12.51
CA ARG A 76 -1.20 -15.25 -12.79
C ARG A 76 -2.23 -14.36 -13.47
N LEU A 77 -2.94 -14.87 -14.49
CA LEU A 77 -3.95 -14.10 -15.21
C LEU A 77 -5.07 -13.64 -14.29
N LEU A 78 -5.58 -14.52 -13.43
CA LEU A 78 -6.62 -14.16 -12.46
C LEU A 78 -6.10 -13.13 -11.45
N TRP A 79 -4.87 -13.31 -10.95
CA TRP A 79 -4.24 -12.34 -10.05
C TRP A 79 -4.12 -10.96 -10.69
N ASP A 80 -3.65 -10.88 -11.93
CA ASP A 80 -3.47 -9.62 -12.64
C ASP A 80 -4.82 -8.95 -12.95
N LEU A 81 -5.82 -9.72 -13.36
CA LEU A 81 -7.19 -9.23 -13.59
C LEU A 81 -7.79 -8.64 -12.32
N TRP A 82 -7.76 -9.37 -11.21
CA TRP A 82 -8.34 -8.91 -9.96
C TRP A 82 -7.54 -7.77 -9.33
N THR A 83 -6.22 -7.76 -9.48
CA THR A 83 -5.39 -6.63 -9.06
C THR A 83 -5.76 -5.36 -9.84
N LYS A 84 -6.01 -5.49 -11.16
CA LYS A 84 -6.51 -4.37 -11.98
C LYS A 84 -7.89 -3.91 -11.54
N ILE A 85 -8.82 -4.83 -11.26
CA ILE A 85 -10.17 -4.50 -10.77
C ILE A 85 -10.11 -3.78 -9.42
N ILE A 86 -9.26 -4.21 -8.49
CA ILE A 86 -9.09 -3.54 -7.19
C ILE A 86 -8.53 -2.12 -7.38
N HIS A 87 -7.54 -1.94 -8.27
CA HIS A 87 -6.97 -0.63 -8.57
C HIS A 87 -7.95 0.29 -9.32
N ALA A 88 -8.82 -0.27 -10.18
CA ALA A 88 -9.83 0.48 -10.94
C ALA A 88 -11.05 0.84 -10.09
N SER A 89 -11.56 -0.10 -9.28
CA SER A 89 -12.66 0.10 -8.33
C SER A 89 -12.30 1.14 -7.24
N GLY A 90 -11.01 1.32 -6.94
CA GLY A 90 -10.51 2.41 -6.10
C GLY A 90 -10.68 3.83 -6.68
N ARG A 91 -10.99 3.98 -7.98
CA ARG A 91 -11.26 5.29 -8.62
C ARG A 91 -12.73 5.73 -8.58
N GLU A 92 -13.68 4.83 -8.32
CA GLU A 92 -15.11 5.10 -8.59
C GLU A 92 -16.04 5.08 -7.37
N LYS A 93 -15.53 5.30 -6.15
CA LYS A 93 -16.40 5.70 -5.03
C LYS A 93 -16.29 7.19 -4.74
N SER A 94 -16.60 7.98 -5.76
CA SER A 94 -17.20 9.29 -5.53
C SER A 94 -18.60 9.29 -6.12
N ARG A 95 -19.56 9.59 -5.25
CA ARG A 95 -20.99 9.90 -5.46
C ARG A 95 -22.02 8.81 -5.13
N ASP A 96 -22.91 9.28 -4.25
CA ASP A 96 -24.30 8.91 -3.99
C ASP A 96 -24.60 7.58 -3.30
N ARG A 97 -24.58 7.64 -1.97
CA ARG A 97 -25.69 7.11 -1.17
C ARG A 97 -26.13 8.13 -0.13
N GLU A 98 -27.18 8.87 -0.46
CA GLU A 98 -28.06 9.48 0.53
C GLU A 98 -28.62 8.36 1.42
N THR A 99 -28.14 8.28 2.66
CA THR A 99 -28.87 7.66 3.77
C THR A 99 -28.62 8.48 5.03
N PRO A 100 -29.59 8.52 5.97
CA PRO A 100 -29.70 9.57 6.97
C PRO A 100 -28.45 9.66 7.84
N VAL A 101 -27.96 10.90 8.00
CA VAL A 101 -26.80 11.28 8.82
C VAL A 101 -26.94 10.70 10.23
N LYS A 102 -26.36 9.53 10.46
CA LYS A 102 -26.00 9.07 11.79
C LYS A 102 -24.57 9.53 12.01
N ILE A 103 -24.44 10.51 12.90
CA ILE A 103 -23.17 11.03 13.40
C ILE A 103 -22.26 9.83 13.72
N PRO A 104 -21.09 9.69 13.07
CA PRO A 104 -20.22 8.54 13.28
C PRO A 104 -19.75 8.53 14.73
N THR A 105 -20.06 7.46 15.46
CA THR A 105 -19.45 7.22 16.77
C THR A 105 -17.99 6.78 16.58
N ASP A 106 -17.12 7.28 17.46
CA ASP A 106 -15.65 7.13 17.50
C ASP A 106 -15.14 5.68 17.28
N SER A 107 -15.96 4.67 17.60
CA SER A 107 -15.64 3.25 17.37
C SER A 107 -15.71 2.80 15.90
N THR A 108 -16.67 3.34 15.13
CA THR A 108 -16.93 2.93 13.74
C THR A 108 -15.95 3.53 12.73
N MET A 109 -15.36 4.69 13.04
CA MET A 109 -14.38 5.34 12.17
C MET A 109 -13.02 4.63 12.17
N LYS A 110 -12.71 3.89 13.25
CA LYS A 110 -11.40 3.28 13.49
C LYS A 110 -11.16 1.99 12.70
N LYS A 111 -12.23 1.30 12.27
CA LYS A 111 -12.13 -0.02 11.63
C LYS A 111 -12.65 0.02 10.20
N THR A 112 -11.84 -0.47 9.27
CA THR A 112 -12.12 -0.61 7.83
C THR A 112 -12.67 -1.98 7.44
N GLY A 113 -12.58 -2.96 8.35
CA GLY A 113 -12.84 -4.36 8.05
C GLY A 113 -11.64 -5.12 7.48
N ASP A 114 -10.54 -4.44 7.13
CA ASP A 114 -9.25 -5.06 6.82
C ASP A 114 -8.29 -4.93 8.02
N SER A 115 -7.97 -6.06 8.64
CA SER A 115 -7.06 -6.15 9.80
C SER A 115 -5.70 -5.48 9.55
N LYS A 116 -5.19 -5.48 8.31
CA LYS A 116 -3.91 -4.83 8.00
C LYS A 116 -4.05 -3.31 7.96
N ARG A 117 -5.12 -2.80 7.34
CA ARG A 117 -5.42 -1.36 7.30
C ARG A 117 -5.65 -0.83 8.71
N ASP A 118 -6.41 -1.56 9.51
CA ASP A 118 -6.66 -1.22 10.90
C ASP A 118 -5.37 -1.17 11.71
N LYS A 119 -4.43 -2.10 11.46
CA LYS A 119 -3.10 -2.06 12.10
C LYS A 119 -2.26 -0.87 11.66
N VAL A 120 -2.35 -0.47 10.39
CA VAL A 120 -1.67 0.73 9.88
C VAL A 120 -2.24 1.98 10.58
N ARG A 121 -3.57 2.10 10.69
CA ARG A 121 -4.23 3.20 11.41
C ARG A 121 -3.80 3.27 12.87
N GLU A 122 -3.74 2.13 13.56
CA GLU A 122 -3.31 2.04 14.95
C GLU A 122 -1.86 2.52 15.14
N ILE A 123 -0.95 2.10 14.25
CA ILE A 123 0.46 2.55 14.30
C ILE A 123 0.55 4.05 14.05
N LEU A 124 -0.13 4.57 13.02
CA LEU A 124 -0.14 6.00 12.71
C LEU A 124 -0.69 6.82 13.88
N GLN A 125 -1.81 6.40 14.46
CA GLN A 125 -2.40 7.08 15.60
C GLN A 125 -1.45 7.06 16.81
N THR A 126 -0.85 5.92 17.12
CA THR A 126 0.08 5.79 18.23
C THR A 126 1.28 6.73 18.07
N SER A 127 1.80 6.85 16.85
CA SER A 127 2.88 7.78 16.55
C SER A 127 2.44 9.24 16.67
N LEU A 128 1.29 9.62 16.10
CA LEU A 128 0.79 10.99 16.12
C LEU A 128 0.37 11.45 17.53
N ALA A 129 -0.12 10.55 18.38
CA ALA A 129 -0.46 10.86 19.77
C ALA A 129 0.74 11.33 20.60
N LYS A 130 1.97 10.94 20.24
CA LYS A 130 3.19 11.36 20.95
C LYS A 130 3.48 12.86 20.79
N VAL A 131 3.00 13.49 19.72
CA VAL A 131 3.27 14.90 19.40
C VAL A 131 2.83 15.84 20.54
N ALA A 132 1.72 15.51 21.21
CA ALA A 132 1.21 16.31 22.34
C ALA A 132 2.22 16.43 23.50
N THR A 133 3.10 15.44 23.67
CA THR A 133 4.15 15.44 24.70
C THR A 133 5.48 16.01 24.22
N GLU A 134 5.71 16.05 22.91
CA GLU A 134 6.99 16.44 22.29
C GLU A 134 7.08 17.94 21.98
N VAL A 135 5.93 18.63 21.87
CA VAL A 135 5.88 20.06 21.59
C VAL A 135 5.95 20.88 22.88
N VAL A 136 6.99 21.71 22.97
CA VAL A 136 7.23 22.64 24.09
C VAL A 136 6.53 23.98 23.87
N ASP A 137 6.44 24.43 22.62
CA ASP A 137 5.86 25.72 22.25
C ASP A 137 4.34 25.79 22.52
N THR A 138 3.89 26.86 23.19
CA THR A 138 2.53 26.97 23.72
C THR A 138 1.48 27.19 22.63
N GLU A 139 1.82 27.94 21.58
CA GLU A 139 0.95 28.17 20.43
C GLU A 139 0.75 26.89 19.62
N THR A 140 1.85 26.21 19.31
CA THR A 140 1.87 24.95 18.57
C THR A 140 1.16 23.84 19.34
N LYS A 141 1.30 23.80 20.67
CA LYS A 141 0.61 22.82 21.52
C LYS A 141 -0.90 22.97 21.48
N THR A 142 -1.41 24.20 21.41
CA THR A 142 -2.84 24.48 21.26
C THR A 142 -3.37 23.90 19.94
N ARG A 143 -2.66 24.13 18.83
CA ARG A 143 -3.01 23.59 17.51
C ARG A 143 -2.98 22.06 17.47
N VAL A 144 -1.95 21.46 18.06
CA VAL A 144 -1.79 19.99 18.14
C VAL A 144 -2.91 19.35 18.97
N THR A 145 -3.26 19.96 20.11
CA THR A 145 -4.30 19.43 21.02
C THR A 145 -5.71 19.56 20.43
N ALA A 146 -5.92 20.55 19.54
CA ALA A 146 -7.18 20.69 18.81
C ALA A 146 -7.38 19.62 17.73
N CYS A 147 -6.32 18.92 17.30
CA CYS A 147 -6.40 17.85 16.31
C CYS A 147 -6.63 16.50 16.97
N ASP A 148 -7.56 15.69 16.44
CA ASP A 148 -7.69 14.28 16.84
C ASP A 148 -6.70 13.41 16.04
N PRO A 149 -5.73 12.76 16.71
CA PRO A 149 -4.79 11.84 16.05
C PRO A 149 -5.46 10.70 15.28
N TRP A 150 -6.65 10.24 15.71
CA TRP A 150 -7.38 9.19 15.00
C TRP A 150 -7.91 9.66 13.65
N VAL A 151 -8.54 10.84 13.60
CA VAL A 151 -9.07 11.41 12.37
C VAL A 151 -7.95 11.60 11.34
N VAL A 152 -6.80 12.11 11.77
CA VAL A 152 -5.64 12.29 10.90
C VAL A 152 -5.06 10.94 10.46
N ALA A 153 -4.93 9.97 11.36
CA ALA A 153 -4.45 8.63 11.03
C ALA A 153 -5.34 7.93 10.00
N ILE A 154 -6.67 8.07 10.11
CA ILE A 154 -7.64 7.53 9.16
C ILE A 154 -7.48 8.20 7.79
N SER A 155 -7.36 9.52 7.76
CA SER A 155 -7.17 10.28 6.52
C SER A 155 -5.86 9.90 5.81
N VAL A 156 -4.75 9.89 6.55
CA VAL A 156 -3.43 9.51 6.02
C VAL A 156 -3.44 8.07 5.51
N GLU A 157 -3.99 7.14 6.28
CA GLU A 157 -4.05 5.74 5.87
C GLU A 157 -4.92 5.54 4.62
N SER A 158 -6.03 6.27 4.51
CA SER A 158 -6.90 6.21 3.32
C SER A 158 -6.16 6.71 2.08
N ALA A 159 -5.45 7.84 2.17
CA ALA A 159 -4.61 8.34 1.08
C ALA A 159 -3.46 7.38 0.72
N MET A 160 -2.85 6.73 1.72
CA MET A 160 -1.86 5.67 1.49
C MET A 160 -2.47 4.50 0.72
N PHE A 161 -3.66 4.04 1.11
CA PHE A 161 -4.34 2.93 0.45
C PHE A 161 -4.78 3.27 -0.98
N GLU A 162 -5.28 4.48 -1.21
CA GLU A 162 -5.67 4.94 -2.54
C GLU A 162 -4.48 5.00 -3.51
N ARG A 163 -3.33 5.49 -3.04
CA ARG A 163 -2.12 5.66 -3.88
C ARG A 163 -1.27 4.41 -3.99
N LEU A 164 -1.13 3.66 -2.90
CA LEU A 164 -0.24 2.50 -2.82
C LEU A 164 -0.98 1.18 -2.97
N GLY A 165 -2.29 1.12 -2.74
CA GLY A 165 -3.07 -0.11 -2.74
C GLY A 165 -2.90 -0.94 -1.47
N CYS A 166 -3.28 -2.22 -1.55
CA CYS A 166 -3.26 -3.14 -0.42
C CYS A 166 -1.85 -3.27 0.21
N PHE A 167 -1.78 -3.53 1.50
CA PHE A 167 -0.51 -3.80 2.19
C PHE A 167 0.05 -5.19 1.82
N MET A 168 0.49 -5.37 0.56
CA MET A 168 1.01 -6.61 -0.01
C MET A 168 2.16 -6.35 -1.00
N GLY A 169 3.04 -7.34 -1.14
CA GLY A 169 4.10 -7.34 -2.17
C GLY A 169 5.02 -6.10 -2.10
N PRO A 170 5.31 -5.44 -3.25
CA PRO A 170 6.25 -4.32 -3.33
C PRO A 170 5.76 -3.06 -2.60
N GLN A 171 4.45 -2.89 -2.47
CA GLN A 171 3.82 -1.75 -1.78
C GLN A 171 4.18 -1.73 -0.28
N LYS A 172 4.40 -2.91 0.31
CA LYS A 172 4.79 -3.09 1.72
C LYS A 172 6.08 -2.34 2.08
N ALA A 173 7.02 -2.20 1.15
CA ALA A 173 8.27 -1.48 1.41
C ALA A 173 8.03 0.01 1.63
N LYS A 174 7.17 0.63 0.80
CA LYS A 174 6.83 2.05 0.91
C LYS A 174 5.99 2.33 2.17
N TYR A 175 5.01 1.48 2.48
CA TYR A 175 4.27 1.57 3.74
C TYR A 175 5.18 1.51 4.96
N ARG A 176 6.07 0.51 5.03
CA ARG A 176 7.04 0.39 6.14
C ARG A 176 7.92 1.62 6.26
N SER A 177 8.36 2.16 5.12
CA SER A 177 9.16 3.38 5.09
C SER A 177 8.39 4.56 5.71
N ILE A 178 7.15 4.78 5.31
CA ILE A 178 6.34 5.90 5.83
C ILE A 178 6.07 5.73 7.33
N LEU A 179 5.65 4.54 7.74
CA LEU A 179 5.39 4.22 9.14
C LEU A 179 6.64 4.35 10.02
N PHE A 180 7.80 3.94 9.50
CA PHE A 180 9.08 4.10 10.19
C PHE A 180 9.45 5.57 10.38
N ASN A 181 9.32 6.40 9.34
CA ASN A 181 9.65 7.83 9.44
C ASN A 181 8.69 8.58 10.37
N ILE A 182 7.38 8.29 10.32
CA ILE A 182 6.41 8.86 11.26
C ILE A 182 6.69 8.38 12.69
N GLY A 183 7.08 7.13 12.87
CA GLY A 183 7.39 6.55 14.17
C GLY A 183 8.75 6.93 14.76
N ASP A 184 9.62 7.63 14.02
CA ASP A 184 10.98 7.94 14.45
C ASP A 184 11.00 9.02 15.54
N SER A 185 11.31 8.64 16.79
CA SER A 185 11.39 9.55 17.92
C SER A 185 12.30 10.76 17.67
N ASN A 186 13.31 10.65 16.80
CA ASN A 186 14.23 11.74 16.47
C ASN A 186 13.66 12.76 15.47
N ASN A 187 12.45 12.53 14.95
CA ASN A 187 11.77 13.43 14.02
C ASN A 187 10.37 13.85 14.50
N PRO A 188 10.26 14.62 15.61
CA PRO A 188 8.99 15.14 16.10
C PRO A 188 8.36 16.15 15.14
N ASP A 189 9.18 16.88 14.35
CA ASP A 189 8.68 17.90 13.42
C ASP A 189 7.87 17.30 12.26
N LEU A 190 8.31 16.19 11.67
CA LEU A 190 7.52 15.50 10.65
C LEU A 190 6.16 15.07 11.20
N ARG A 191 6.13 14.46 12.40
CA ARG A 191 4.86 14.06 13.03
C ARG A 191 3.95 15.25 13.27
N ARG A 192 4.50 16.34 13.81
CA ARG A 192 3.76 17.59 14.06
C ARG A 192 3.14 18.14 12.78
N LYS A 193 3.93 18.23 11.70
CA LYS A 193 3.47 18.71 10.39
C LYS A 193 2.35 17.86 9.82
N VAL A 194 2.42 16.53 9.97
CA VAL A 194 1.35 15.62 9.55
C VAL A 194 0.10 15.81 10.40
N LEU A 195 0.23 15.92 11.73
CA LEU A 195 -0.90 16.07 12.65
C LEU A 195 -1.67 17.38 12.42
N ILE A 196 -0.94 18.48 12.18
CA ILE A 196 -1.51 19.80 11.92
C ILE A 196 -2.08 19.91 10.48
N GLY A 197 -1.69 19.00 9.58
CA GLY A 197 -2.14 18.98 8.19
C GLY A 197 -1.27 19.80 7.23
N GLU A 198 -0.10 20.30 7.66
CA GLU A 198 0.90 20.91 6.77
C GLU A 198 1.43 19.89 5.75
N ILE A 199 1.52 18.62 6.15
CA ILE A 199 1.80 17.49 5.25
C ILE A 199 0.56 16.59 5.24
N ASN A 200 -0.17 16.61 4.13
CA ASN A 200 -1.32 15.72 3.94
C ASN A 200 -0.89 14.30 3.55
N GLY A 201 -1.83 13.35 3.65
CA GLY A 201 -1.59 11.94 3.35
C GLY A 201 -1.13 11.70 1.90
N GLU A 202 -1.66 12.45 0.95
CA GLU A 202 -1.25 12.35 -0.46
C GLU A 202 0.21 12.77 -0.67
N ARG A 203 0.61 13.93 -0.10
CA ARG A 203 1.99 14.41 -0.18
C ARG A 203 2.93 13.41 0.47
N LEU A 204 2.60 12.93 1.67
CA LEU A 204 3.40 11.97 2.42
C LEU A 204 3.73 10.71 1.62
N VAL A 205 2.79 10.21 0.81
CA VAL A 205 3.02 9.04 -0.03
C VAL A 205 4.03 9.32 -1.15
N THR A 206 3.95 10.51 -1.74
CA THR A 206 4.82 10.92 -2.85
C THR A 206 6.23 11.34 -2.42
N MET A 207 6.41 11.75 -1.15
CA MET A 207 7.71 12.17 -0.63
C MET A 207 8.78 11.08 -0.73
N GLU A 208 10.01 11.51 -0.99
CA GLU A 208 11.18 10.64 -0.94
C GLU A 208 11.58 10.32 0.50
N ARG A 209 12.32 9.21 0.70
CA ARG A 209 12.83 8.83 2.03
C ARG A 209 13.67 9.93 2.66
N GLN A 210 14.44 10.60 1.81
CA GLN A 210 15.37 11.66 2.17
C GLN A 210 14.60 12.87 2.70
N GLU A 211 13.51 13.25 2.03
CA GLU A 211 12.66 14.40 2.39
C GLU A 211 11.85 14.17 3.68
N MET A 212 11.59 12.90 4.04
CA MET A 212 10.94 12.55 5.30
C MET A 212 11.92 12.48 6.50
N GLY A 213 13.23 12.59 6.27
CA GLY A 213 14.22 12.59 7.34
C GLY A 213 14.14 13.85 8.21
N SER A 214 14.82 13.86 9.36
CA SER A 214 14.99 15.10 10.13
C SER A 214 15.76 16.14 9.32
N GLU A 215 15.59 17.44 9.61
CA GLU A 215 16.26 18.51 8.86
C GLU A 215 17.79 18.34 8.81
N LYS A 216 18.38 17.82 9.89
CA LYS A 216 19.81 17.46 9.95
C LYS A 216 20.18 16.40 8.92
N ILE A 217 19.38 15.33 8.83
CA ILE A 217 19.59 14.25 7.85
C ILE A 217 19.36 14.76 6.43
N GLN A 218 18.34 15.58 6.20
CA GLN A 218 18.05 16.18 4.90
C GLN A 218 19.25 17.01 4.40
N LYS A 219 19.78 17.90 5.24
CA LYS A 219 20.95 18.73 4.91
C LYS A 219 22.19 17.90 4.62
N GLU A 220 22.47 16.86 5.41
CA GLU A 220 23.64 16.02 5.17
C GLU A 220 23.51 15.20 3.87
N VAL A 221 22.34 14.64 3.60
CA VAL A 221 22.08 13.93 2.33
C VAL A 221 22.25 14.88 1.14
N GLN A 222 21.80 16.13 1.25
CA GLN A 222 21.97 17.13 0.21
C GLN A 222 23.46 17.45 -0.02
N ARG A 223 24.24 17.66 1.05
CA ARG A 223 25.69 17.90 0.98
C ARG A 223 26.44 16.75 0.32
N ILE A 224 26.08 15.50 0.64
CA ILE A 224 26.66 14.32 0.00
C ILE A 224 26.34 14.28 -1.50
N LYS A 225 25.09 14.58 -1.89
CA LYS A 225 24.67 14.62 -3.30
C LYS A 225 25.42 15.69 -4.08
N GLU A 226 25.57 16.89 -3.52
CA GLU A 226 26.29 18.01 -4.14
C GLU A 226 27.77 17.69 -4.31
N ASN A 227 28.43 17.17 -3.27
CA ASN A 227 29.82 16.75 -3.34
C ASN A 227 30.04 15.65 -4.40
N ALA A 228 29.11 14.69 -4.51
CA ALA A 228 29.17 13.64 -5.52
C ALA A 228 29.02 14.20 -6.94
N ARG A 229 28.09 15.14 -7.17
CA ARG A 229 27.93 15.83 -8.45
C ARG A 229 29.18 16.61 -8.84
N PHE A 230 29.72 17.40 -7.92
CA PHE A 230 30.93 18.18 -8.16
C PHE A 230 32.13 17.31 -8.52
N LYS A 231 32.28 16.17 -7.83
CA LYS A 231 33.35 15.20 -8.09
C LYS A 231 33.22 14.58 -9.49
N GLU A 232 32.02 14.24 -9.92
CA GLU A 232 31.79 13.67 -11.25
C GLU A 232 31.97 14.71 -12.38
N GLU A 233 31.47 15.94 -12.20
CA GLU A 233 31.71 17.04 -13.14
C GLU A 233 33.19 17.34 -13.30
N SER A 234 33.94 17.34 -12.19
CA SER A 234 35.38 17.52 -12.21
C SER A 234 36.08 16.37 -12.96
N ARG A 235 35.64 15.12 -12.74
CA ARG A 235 36.16 13.94 -13.44
C ARG A 235 35.89 13.99 -14.94
N MET A 236 34.68 14.41 -15.34
CA MET A 236 34.28 14.57 -16.74
C MET A 236 35.07 15.67 -17.46
N LYS A 237 35.29 16.82 -16.80
CA LYS A 237 36.15 17.88 -17.34
C LYS A 237 37.59 17.41 -17.55
N MET A 238 38.14 16.63 -16.61
CA MET A 238 39.49 16.06 -16.76
C MET A 238 39.58 15.09 -17.95
N LEU A 239 38.56 14.26 -18.18
CA LEU A 239 38.51 13.36 -19.34
C LEU A 239 38.43 14.14 -20.66
N GLN A 240 37.56 15.15 -20.74
CA GLN A 240 37.41 15.98 -21.95
C GLN A 240 38.69 16.75 -22.29
N SER A 241 39.38 17.28 -21.28
CA SER A 241 40.67 17.94 -21.47
C SER A 241 41.77 16.95 -21.91
N ALA A 242 41.75 15.71 -21.41
CA ALA A 242 42.71 14.68 -21.81
C ALA A 242 42.50 14.23 -23.26
N ASP A 243 41.24 14.08 -23.70
CA ASP A 243 40.92 13.74 -25.10
C ASP A 243 41.35 14.86 -26.07
N MET A 244 41.17 16.13 -25.68
CA MET A 244 41.55 17.29 -26.50
C MET A 244 43.07 17.45 -26.67
N ILE A 245 43.88 16.91 -25.75
CA ILE A 245 45.36 16.94 -25.86
C ILE A 245 45.87 15.82 -26.79
N MET A 246 45.06 14.80 -27.07
CA MET A 246 45.44 13.61 -27.85
C MET A 246 45.02 13.66 -29.34
N THR A 247 44.43 14.78 -29.80
CA THR A 247 43.98 14.99 -31.19
C THR A 247 44.81 16.07 -31.87
#